data_AF-A0A3S1N3L2-F1
#
_entry.id   AF-A0A3S1N3L2-F1
#
_cell.length_a   1.000
_cell.length_b   1.000
_cell.length_c   1.000
_cell.angle_alpha   90.00
_cell.angle_beta   90.00
_cell.angle_gamma   90.00
#
_symmetry.space_group_name_H-M   'P 1'
#
loop_
_entity.id
_entity.type
_entity.pdbx_description
1 polymer ?
#
loop_
_entity_poly.entity_id
_entity_poly.type
_entity_poly.pdbx_seq_one_letter_code
_entity_poly.pdbx_strand_id
1 'polypeptide(L)' 'MKSPKRPRDPNELAKLIADIATGTASDNVPSESPMASLGRSGGLKGGAARAESLSPERRRDIAKRAASSRWGKPK' A
#
# COMPACT_ATOMS: atom_id res chain seq x y z
N MET A 1 -4.16 1.15 -9.80
CA MET A 1 -3.02 0.99 -10.72
C MET A 1 -1.80 1.54 -10.02
N LYS A 2 -0.78 0.72 -9.76
CA LYS A 2 0.45 1.18 -9.11
C LYS A 2 1.19 2.07 -10.09
N SER A 3 1.40 3.35 -9.79
CA SER A 3 2.16 4.22 -10.70
C SER A 3 3.62 3.77 -10.75
N PRO A 4 4.27 3.78 -11.93
CA PRO A 4 5.67 3.41 -12.03
C PRO A 4 6.52 4.43 -11.28
N LYS A 5 7.55 3.98 -10.58
CA LYS A 5 8.42 4.89 -9.80
C LYS A 5 9.29 5.67 -10.78
N ARG A 6 9.10 6.99 -10.81
CA ARG A 6 9.91 7.90 -11.63
C ARG A 6 11.13 8.40 -10.85
N PRO A 7 12.28 8.60 -11.51
CA PRO A 7 13.42 9.30 -10.93
C PRO A 7 13.01 10.70 -10.43
N ARG A 8 13.66 11.16 -9.36
CA ARG A 8 13.45 12.54 -8.87
C ARG A 8 14.34 13.55 -9.59
N ASP A 9 15.48 13.12 -10.09
CA ASP A 9 16.39 13.98 -10.82
C ASP A 9 15.83 14.32 -12.22
N PRO A 10 15.83 15.60 -12.63
CA PRO A 10 15.29 16.00 -13.93
C PRO A 10 16.03 15.41 -15.14
N ASN A 11 17.35 15.22 -15.07
CA ASN A 11 18.13 14.69 -16.19
C ASN A 11 17.87 13.19 -16.36
N GLU A 12 17.84 12.44 -15.25
CA GLU A 12 17.46 11.03 -15.25
C GLU A 12 16.03 10.83 -15.76
N LEU A 13 15.11 11.72 -15.39
CA LEU A 13 13.74 11.68 -15.86
C LEU A 13 13.65 11.98 -17.36
N ALA A 14 14.36 12.99 -17.86
CA ALA A 14 14.39 13.33 -19.27
C ALA A 14 14.93 12.17 -20.13
N LYS A 15 15.99 11.51 -19.66
CA LYS A 15 16.51 10.29 -20.29
C LYS A 15 15.46 9.17 -20.31
N LEU A 16 14.83 8.89 -19.16
CA LEU A 16 13.79 7.87 -19.08
C LEU A 16 12.63 8.14 -20.06
N ILE A 17 12.21 9.40 -20.22
CA ILE A 17 11.16 9.79 -21.16
C ILE A 17 11.59 9.51 -22.60
N ALA A 18 12.81 9.89 -22.97
CA ALA A 18 13.36 9.62 -24.30
C ALA A 18 13.48 8.11 -24.56
N ASP A 19 13.93 7.34 -23.57
CA ASP A 19 14.06 5.89 -23.68
C ASP A 19 12.68 5.21 -23.89
N ILE A 20 11.65 5.70 -23.19
CA ILE A 20 10.26 5.22 -23.39
C ILE A 20 9.75 5.60 -24.79
N ALA A 21 9.95 6.85 -25.21
CA ALA A 21 9.45 7.34 -26.50
C ALA A 21 10.11 6.64 -27.71
N THR A 22 11.36 6.24 -27.56
CA THR A 22 12.13 5.49 -28.57
C THR A 22 11.95 3.98 -28.48
N GLY A 23 11.22 3.49 -27.48
CA GLY A 23 10.96 2.07 -27.27
C GLY A 23 12.14 1.28 -26.68
N THR A 24 13.18 1.95 -26.20
CA THR A 24 14.31 1.30 -25.52
C THR A 24 13.98 0.93 -24.06
N ALA A 25 13.03 1.64 -23.45
CA ALA A 25 12.47 1.31 -22.13
C ALA A 25 10.95 1.09 -22.20
N SER A 26 10.43 0.18 -21.37
CA SER A 26 9.00 -0.12 -21.28
C SER A 26 8.36 0.66 -20.13
N ASP A 27 7.27 1.39 -20.40
CA ASP A 27 6.48 2.10 -19.38
C ASP A 27 5.34 1.23 -18.81
N ASN A 28 5.57 -0.09 -18.74
CA ASN A 28 4.59 -1.00 -18.18
C ASN A 28 4.74 -1.04 -16.66
N VAL A 29 3.64 -0.73 -15.98
CA VAL A 29 3.52 -1.00 -14.55
C VAL A 29 3.50 -2.51 -14.34
N PRO A 30 4.36 -3.08 -13.47
CA PRO A 30 4.33 -4.51 -13.19
C PRO A 30 2.91 -4.92 -12.81
N SER A 31 2.38 -5.96 -13.45
CA SER A 31 1.11 -6.55 -13.04
C SER A 31 1.22 -6.99 -11.58
N GLU A 32 0.13 -6.88 -10.83
CA GLU A 32 0.07 -7.32 -9.44
C GLU A 32 0.64 -8.74 -9.35
N SER A 33 1.65 -8.94 -8.49
CA SER A 33 2.23 -10.27 -8.34
C SER A 33 1.14 -11.23 -7.83
N PRO A 34 1.15 -12.51 -8.21
CA PRO A 34 0.16 -13.47 -7.71
C PRO A 34 0.10 -13.49 -6.18
N MET A 35 1.24 -13.26 -5.52
CA MET A 35 1.37 -13.19 -4.06
C MET A 35 0.72 -11.95 -3.47
N ALA A 36 0.79 -10.80 -4.12
CA ALA A 36 0.09 -9.59 -3.68
C ALA A 36 -1.44 -9.78 -3.73
N SER A 37 -1.92 -10.42 -4.80
CA SER A 37 -3.34 -10.73 -4.99
C SER A 37 -3.85 -11.72 -3.93
N LEU A 38 -3.09 -12.78 -3.66
CA LEU A 38 -3.40 -13.77 -2.61
C LEU A 38 -3.35 -13.15 -1.21
N GLY A 39 -2.37 -12.30 -0.91
CA GLY A 39 -2.29 -11.59 0.37
C GLY A 39 -3.50 -10.68 0.59
N ARG A 40 -3.96 -9.99 -0.45
CA ARG A 40 -5.15 -9.14 -0.40
C ARG A 40 -6.42 -9.95 -0.13
N SER A 41 -6.63 -11.06 -0.85
CA SER A 41 -7.81 -11.90 -0.67
C SER A 41 -7.87 -12.51 0.74
N GLY A 42 -6.73 -12.99 1.25
CA GLY A 42 -6.58 -13.46 2.62
C GLY A 42 -6.85 -12.37 3.66
N GLY A 43 -6.31 -11.17 3.46
CA GLY A 43 -6.50 -10.03 4.36
C GLY A 43 -7.96 -9.56 4.44
N LEU A 44 -8.68 -9.53 3.31
CA LEU A 44 -10.10 -9.18 3.27
C LEU A 44 -10.94 -10.16 4.08
N LYS A 45 -10.71 -11.46 3.92
CA LYS A 45 -11.42 -12.51 4.68
C LYS A 45 -11.03 -12.50 6.16
N GLY A 46 -9.73 -12.44 6.46
CA GLY A 46 -9.22 -12.48 7.82
C GLY A 46 -9.59 -11.25 8.64
N GLY A 47 -9.61 -10.07 8.02
CA GLY A 47 -10.01 -8.82 8.67
C GLY A 47 -11.48 -8.84 9.12
N ALA A 48 -12.39 -9.29 8.24
CA ALA A 48 -13.80 -9.44 8.56
C ALA A 48 -14.02 -10.45 9.70
N ALA A 49 -13.43 -11.65 9.58
CA ALA A 49 -13.54 -12.69 10.62
C ALA A 49 -12.99 -12.21 11.99
N ARG A 50 -11.89 -11.44 11.98
CA ARG A 50 -11.36 -10.84 13.20
C ARG A 50 -12.30 -9.79 13.78
N ALA A 51 -12.95 -8.98 12.95
CA ALA A 51 -13.88 -7.96 13.43
C ALA A 51 -15.13 -8.59 14.08
N GLU A 52 -15.66 -9.66 13.49
CA GLU A 52 -16.81 -10.41 13.99
C GLU A 52 -16.53 -11.12 15.32
N SER A 53 -15.35 -11.72 15.45
CA SER A 53 -14.95 -12.43 16.69
C SER A 53 -14.64 -11.52 17.89
N LEU A 54 -14.52 -10.20 17.70
CA LEU A 54 -14.24 -9.27 18.79
C LEU A 54 -15.50 -8.88 19.57
N SER A 55 -15.44 -8.99 20.90
CA SER A 55 -16.48 -8.48 21.79
C SER A 55 -16.55 -6.94 21.76
N PRO A 56 -17.70 -6.33 22.09
CA PRO A 56 -17.85 -4.87 22.13
C PRO A 56 -16.82 -4.18 23.03
N GLU A 57 -16.50 -4.76 24.18
CA GLU A 57 -15.49 -4.25 25.12
C GLU A 57 -14.10 -4.26 24.49
N ARG A 58 -13.73 -5.37 23.85
CA ARG A 58 -12.42 -5.49 23.22
C ARG A 58 -12.26 -4.53 22.05
N ARG A 59 -13.33 -4.28 21.28
CA ARG A 59 -13.33 -3.25 20.23
C ARG A 59 -13.11 -1.85 20.80
N ARG A 60 -13.77 -1.51 21.91
CA ARG A 60 -13.59 -0.22 22.61
C ARG A 60 -12.15 -0.04 23.08
N ASP A 61 -11.54 -1.07 23.66
CA ASP A 61 -10.14 -1.00 24.12
C ASP A 61 -9.15 -0.77 22.98
N ILE A 62 -9.33 -1.48 21.86
CA ILE A 62 -8.50 -1.29 20.66
C ILE A 62 -8.65 0.15 20.13
N ALA A 63 -9.88 0.67 20.08
CA ALA A 63 -10.15 2.03 19.62
C ALA A 63 -9.48 3.09 20.52
N LYS A 64 -9.57 2.94 21.86
CA LYS A 64 -8.90 3.83 22.81
C LYS A 64 -7.38 3.82 22.60
N ARG A 65 -6.77 2.65 22.49
CA ARG A 65 -5.32 2.51 22.24
C ARG A 65 -4.90 3.15 20.90
N ALA A 66 -5.69 2.94 19.85
CA ALA A 66 -5.44 3.54 18.55
C ALA A 66 -5.53 5.07 18.59
N ALA A 67 -6.51 5.63 19.31
CA ALA A 67 -6.64 7.06 19.52
C ALA A 67 -5.43 7.62 20.29
N SER A 68 -5.02 6.98 21.39
CA SER A 68 -3.83 7.39 22.15
C SER A 68 -2.55 7.33 21.31
N SER A 69 -2.40 6.35 20.41
CA SER A 69 -1.23 6.28 19.53
C SER A 69 -1.24 7.33 18.42
N ARG A 70 -2.41 7.73 17.94
CA ARG A 70 -2.54 8.71 16.84
C ARG A 70 -2.49 10.16 17.34
N TRP A 71 -3.09 10.41 18.51
CA TRP A 71 -3.33 11.76 19.04
C TRP A 71 -2.63 12.04 20.36
N GLY A 72 -2.07 11.01 21.00
CA GLY A 72 -1.29 11.19 22.21
C GLY A 72 -0.01 11.96 21.92
N LYS A 73 0.51 12.63 22.95
CA LYS A 73 1.82 13.26 22.86
C LYS A 73 2.87 12.16 22.62
N PRO A 74 3.83 12.39 21.71
CA PRO A 74 4.99 11.51 21.61
C PRO A 74 5.65 11.44 23.00
N LYS A 75 6.00 10.23 23.41
CA LYS A 75 6.79 10.02 24.63
C LYS A 75 8.22 10.49 24.40
#